data_AF-A0A1Q8QFE2-F1
#
_entry.id   AF-A0A1Q8QFE2-F1
#
_cell.length_a   1.000
_cell.length_b   1.000
_cell.length_c   1.000
_cell.angle_alpha   90.00
_cell.angle_beta   90.00
_cell.angle_gamma   90.00
#
_symmetry.space_group_name_H-M   'P 1'
#
loop_
_entity.id
_entity.type
_entity.pdbx_description
1 polymer ?
#
loop_
_entity_poly.entity_id
_entity_poly.type
_entity_poly.pdbx_seq_one_letter_code
_entity_poly.pdbx_strand_id
1 'polypeptide(L)'
;MIDLDVLDKQCPKCCGLGRIENPAWYPIWATRSDLKDSFQILETKEKLTIAEETAPDQLDEPIFFICKKCHGRGKILTNEGKQLIEFVRFWLNPNY
;
A
#
# COMPACT_ATOMS: atom_id res chain seq x y z
N MET A 1 19.92 3.16 22.82
CA MET A 1 19.47 3.20 21.42
C MET A 1 17.96 3.04 21.43
N ILE A 2 17.19 3.94 20.82
CA ILE A 2 15.74 3.78 20.72
C ILE A 2 15.49 2.72 19.65
N ASP A 3 14.78 1.66 20.01
CA ASP A 3 14.29 0.70 19.03
C ASP A 3 13.23 1.38 18.16
N LEU A 4 13.52 1.55 16.86
CA LEU A 4 12.59 2.21 15.94
C LEU A 4 11.45 1.26 15.54
N ASP A 5 11.65 -0.04 15.66
CA ASP A 5 10.67 -1.06 15.31
C ASP A 5 9.49 -1.09 16.29
N VAL A 6 9.63 -0.45 17.47
CA VAL A 6 8.51 -0.28 18.41
C VAL A 6 7.63 0.93 18.09
N LEU A 7 8.04 1.83 17.19
CA LEU A 7 7.30 3.07 16.87
C LEU A 7 6.23 2.85 15.81
N ASP A 8 6.41 1.83 14.97
CA ASP A 8 5.45 1.46 13.96
C ASP A 8 5.12 -0.04 14.01
N LYS A 9 3.94 -0.39 13.51
CA LYS A 9 3.53 -1.78 13.36
C LYS A 9 2.95 -1.99 11.98
N GLN A 10 3.03 -3.22 11.51
CA GLN A 10 2.44 -3.62 10.25
C GLN A 10 0.94 -3.27 10.24
N CYS A 11 0.49 -2.66 9.15
CA CYS A 11 -0.91 -2.33 9.00
C CYS A 11 -1.72 -3.63 8.83
N PRO A 12 -2.66 -3.94 9.75
CA PRO A 12 -3.39 -5.20 9.70
C PRO A 12 -4.40 -5.26 8.55
N LYS A 13 -4.73 -4.12 7.94
CA LYS A 13 -5.73 -4.06 6.85
C LYS A 13 -5.14 -4.45 5.50
N CYS A 14 -3.86 -4.14 5.26
CA CYS A 14 -3.16 -4.47 4.02
C CYS A 14 -1.97 -5.40 4.25
N CYS A 15 -1.85 -5.96 5.46
CA CYS A 15 -0.75 -6.85 5.85
C CYS A 15 0.64 -6.31 5.45
N GLY A 16 0.89 -5.02 5.64
CA GLY A 16 2.19 -4.41 5.31
C GLY A 16 2.35 -3.92 3.86
N LEU A 17 1.46 -4.28 2.94
CA LEU A 17 1.62 -3.96 1.51
C LEU A 17 1.37 -2.49 1.17
N GLY A 18 0.65 -1.76 2.03
CA GLY A 18 0.25 -0.37 1.76
C GLY A 18 -0.88 -0.22 0.74
N ARG A 19 -1.23 -1.29 0.03
CA ARG A 19 -2.32 -1.37 -0.96
C ARG A 19 -3.26 -2.54 -0.68
N ILE A 20 -4.43 -2.52 -1.30
CA ILE A 20 -5.45 -3.57 -1.20
C ILE A 20 -5.87 -3.91 -2.63
N GLU A 21 -5.97 -5.19 -2.94
CA GLU A 21 -6.49 -5.68 -4.22
C GLU A 21 -7.90 -5.14 -4.47
N ASN A 22 -8.19 -4.75 -5.71
CA ASN A 22 -9.53 -4.42 -6.13
C ASN A 22 -10.30 -5.72 -6.45
N PRO A 23 -11.38 -6.05 -5.72
CA PRO A 23 -12.18 -7.25 -5.99
C PRO A 23 -12.79 -7.28 -7.40
N ALA A 24 -12.96 -6.13 -8.06
CA ALA A 24 -13.45 -6.06 -9.44
C ALA A 24 -12.58 -6.85 -10.43
N TRP A 25 -11.30 -7.07 -10.10
CA TRP A 25 -10.36 -7.81 -10.92
C TRP A 25 -10.39 -9.34 -10.69
N TYR A 26 -11.10 -9.82 -9.67
CA TYR A 26 -11.14 -11.25 -9.34
C TYR A 26 -11.70 -12.14 -10.47
N PRO A 27 -12.77 -11.74 -11.20
CA PRO A 27 -13.26 -12.53 -12.34
C PRO A 27 -12.22 -12.66 -13.45
N ILE A 28 -11.44 -11.60 -13.69
CA ILE A 28 -10.38 -11.59 -14.70
C ILE A 28 -9.27 -12.57 -14.30
N TRP A 29 -8.83 -12.51 -13.04
CA TRP A 29 -7.81 -13.43 -12.53
C TRP A 29 -8.25 -14.90 -12.53
N ALA A 30 -9.53 -15.16 -12.24
CA ALA A 30 -10.08 -16.51 -12.28
C ALA A 30 -10.10 -17.09 -13.70
N THR A 31 -10.23 -16.23 -14.71
CA THR A 31 -10.28 -16.63 -16.13
C THR A 31 -8.90 -16.65 -16.78
N ARG A 32 -7.94 -15.89 -16.23
CA ARG A 32 -6.57 -15.71 -16.75
C ARG A 32 -5.57 -15.64 -15.59
N SER A 33 -5.23 -16.81 -15.04
CA SER A 33 -4.32 -16.92 -13.89
C SER A 33 -2.90 -16.45 -14.20
N ASP A 34 -2.48 -16.60 -15.46
CA ASP A 34 -1.21 -16.11 -16.02
C ASP A 34 -1.04 -14.59 -15.89
N LEU A 35 -2.12 -13.82 -16.05
CA LEU A 35 -2.09 -12.37 -15.83
C LEU A 35 -1.86 -12.02 -14.36
N LYS A 36 -2.47 -12.77 -13.43
CA LYS A 36 -2.31 -12.52 -11.99
C LYS A 36 -0.85 -12.70 -11.56
N ASP A 37 -0.21 -13.77 -12.01
CA ASP A 37 1.19 -14.06 -11.71
C ASP A 37 2.12 -13.00 -12.33
N SER A 38 1.83 -12.58 -13.57
CA SER A 38 2.59 -11.52 -14.25
C SER A 38 2.52 -10.19 -13.50
N PHE A 39 1.34 -9.80 -12.99
CA PHE A 39 1.20 -8.59 -12.18
C PHE A 39 1.88 -8.70 -10.81
N GLN A 40 1.82 -9.86 -10.14
CA GLN A 40 2.54 -10.08 -8.89
C GLN A 40 4.07 -10.00 -9.07
N ILE A 41 4.61 -10.48 -10.19
CA ILE A 41 6.04 -10.39 -10.49
C ILE A 41 6.46 -8.93 -10.75
N LEU A 42 5.61 -8.16 -11.43
CA LEU A 42 5.81 -6.72 -11.69
C LEU A 42 5.78 -5.87 -10.40
N GLU A 43 5.05 -6.29 -9.36
CA GLU A 43 5.02 -5.59 -8.07
C GLU A 43 6.39 -5.55 -7.36
N THR A 44 7.30 -6.48 -7.70
CA THR A 44 8.64 -6.62 -7.10
C THR A 44 9.74 -5.83 -7.81
N LYS A 45 9.47 -5.25 -9.00
CA LYS A 45 10.45 -4.45 -9.74
C LYS A 45 9.85 -3.09 -10.09
N GLU A 46 10.43 -2.03 -9.56
CA GLU A 46 10.09 -0.66 -9.92
C GLU A 46 10.04 -0.46 -11.45
N LYS A 47 8.93 0.17 -11.88
CA LYS A 47 8.72 0.90 -13.14
C LYS A 47 9.01 0.14 -14.44
N LEU A 48 7.94 -0.28 -15.12
CA LEU A 48 7.91 -0.29 -16.58
C LEU A 48 6.63 0.38 -17.08
N THR A 49 6.80 1.43 -17.87
CA THR A 49 5.88 1.82 -18.96
C THR A 49 5.60 0.58 -19.80
N ILE A 50 4.45 -0.06 -19.60
CA ILE A 50 4.01 -1.13 -20.50
C ILE A 50 3.17 -0.48 -21.59
N ALA A 51 3.82 -0.37 -22.75
CA ALA A 51 3.20 -0.07 -24.01
C ALA A 51 2.11 -1.10 -24.35
N GLU A 52 1.11 -0.59 -25.05
CA GLU A 52 0.02 -1.28 -25.73
C GLU A 52 0.45 -2.65 -26.28
N GLU A 53 -0.26 -3.71 -25.90
CA GLU A 53 -0.85 -4.65 -26.86
C GLU A 53 -1.69 -5.69 -26.10
N THR A 54 -2.93 -5.85 -26.56
CA THR A 54 -3.99 -6.77 -26.06
C THR A 54 -4.67 -6.39 -24.74
N ALA A 55 -5.34 -5.24 -24.71
CA ALA A 55 -6.33 -4.93 -23.68
C ALA A 55 -7.62 -5.76 -23.93
N PRO A 56 -7.99 -6.73 -23.07
CA PRO A 56 -9.40 -7.06 -22.93
C PRO A 56 -10.01 -5.91 -22.13
N ASP A 57 -10.82 -5.07 -22.79
CA ASP A 57 -11.68 -4.03 -22.18
C ASP A 57 -11.31 -3.71 -20.73
N GLN A 58 -10.21 -2.95 -20.57
CA GLN A 58 -9.67 -2.64 -19.25
C GLN A 58 -10.80 -2.02 -18.43
N LEU A 59 -11.18 -2.68 -17.33
CA LEU A 59 -11.97 -2.05 -16.31
C LEU A 59 -11.31 -0.69 -16.01
N ASP A 60 -12.07 0.41 -16.09
CA ASP A 60 -11.59 1.76 -15.77
C ASP A 60 -11.07 1.86 -14.32
N GLU A 61 -11.31 0.83 -13.51
CA GLU A 61 -10.91 0.76 -12.12
C GLU A 61 -9.47 0.23 -11.93
N PRO A 62 -8.70 0.81 -11.00
CA PRO A 62 -7.34 0.37 -10.71
C PRO A 62 -7.30 -1.05 -10.15
N ILE A 63 -6.23 -1.79 -10.45
CA ILE A 63 -5.98 -3.15 -9.94
C ILE A 63 -5.83 -3.17 -8.42
N PHE A 64 -5.25 -2.10 -7.84
CA PHE A 64 -5.07 -1.94 -6.40
C PHE A 64 -5.53 -0.57 -5.95
N PHE A 65 -6.11 -0.52 -4.75
CA PHE A 65 -6.40 0.71 -4.03
C PHE A 65 -5.33 1.00 -2.97
N ILE A 66 -5.01 2.27 -2.78
CA ILE A 66 -4.20 2.70 -1.64
C ILE A 66 -4.93 2.34 -0.35
N CYS A 67 -4.24 1.66 0.57
CA CYS A 67 -4.83 1.29 1.85
C CYS A 67 -5.12 2.57 2.66
N LYS A 68 -6.40 2.90 2.79
CA LYS A 68 -6.86 4.09 3.52
C LYS A 68 -6.45 4.12 5.00
N LYS A 69 -6.12 2.97 5.60
CA LYS A 69 -5.75 2.88 7.03
C LYS A 69 -4.31 3.31 7.29
N CYS A 70 -3.38 2.97 6.40
CA CYS A 70 -1.97 3.34 6.52
C CYS A 70 -1.55 4.38 5.47
N HIS A 71 -2.50 4.86 4.67
CA HIS A 71 -2.27 5.83 3.58
C HIS A 71 -1.10 5.42 2.67
N GLY A 72 -1.07 4.16 2.24
CA GLY A 72 -0.01 3.68 1.34
C GLY A 72 1.28 3.21 2.02
N ARG A 73 1.50 3.52 3.30
CA ARG A 73 2.79 3.25 3.97
C ARG A 73 3.05 1.80 4.35
N GLY A 74 2.02 0.95 4.35
CA GLY A 74 2.11 -0.42 4.85
C GLY A 74 2.22 -0.54 6.37
N LYS A 75 2.59 0.53 7.07
CA LYS A 75 2.72 0.59 8.52
C LYS A 75 1.84 1.66 9.15
N ILE A 76 1.53 1.48 10.43
CA ILE A 76 0.81 2.45 11.27
C ILE A 76 1.58 2.69 12.56
N LEU A 77 1.50 3.91 13.10
CA LEU A 77 2.16 4.22 14.37
C LEU A 77 1.57 3.42 15.52
N THR A 78 2.44 2.96 16.41
CA THR A 78 2.08 2.47 17.75
C THR A 78 1.70 3.64 18.65
N ASN A 79 1.35 3.38 19.92
CA ASN A 79 1.02 4.46 20.84
C ASN A 79 2.25 5.30 21.16
N GLU A 80 3.40 4.66 21.31
CA GLU A 80 4.72 5.24 21.51
C GLU A 80 5.11 6.10 20.30
N GLY A 81 4.91 5.57 19.08
CA GLY A 81 5.15 6.33 17.85
C GLY A 81 4.26 7.57 17.71
N LYS A 82 2.99 7.48 18.13
CA LYS A 82 2.09 8.65 18.15
C LYS A 82 2.55 9.71 19.14
N GLN A 83 2.87 9.32 20.37
CA GLN A 83 3.37 10.23 21.40
C GLN A 83 4.65 10.94 20.95
N LEU A 84 5.57 10.23 20.30
CA LEU A 84 6.78 10.84 19.77
C LEU A 84 6.48 11.88 18.68
N ILE A 85 5.57 11.56 17.75
CA ILE A 85 5.17 12.51 16.70
C ILE A 85 4.45 13.73 17.29
N GLU A 86 3.62 13.54 18.31
CA GLU A 86 2.97 14.65 19.03
C GLU A 86 3.99 15.53 19.74
N PHE A 87 4.98 14.94 20.42
CA PHE A 87 6.08 15.66 21.04
C PHE A 87 6.87 16.48 20.02
N VAL A 88 7.24 15.87 18.89
CA VAL A 88 7.96 16.57 17.81
C VAL A 88 7.12 17.71 17.22
N ARG A 89 5.81 17.48 17.00
CA ARG A 89 4.90 18.53 16.50
C ARG A 89 4.77 19.70 17.46
N PHE A 90 4.68 19.44 18.75
CA PHE A 90 4.62 20.48 19.79
C PHE A 90 5.82 21.42 19.72
N TRP A 91 7.03 20.88 19.57
CA TRP A 91 8.24 21.70 19.48
C TRP A 91 8.44 22.40 18.14
N LEU A 92 7.96 21.80 17.04
CA LEU A 92 8.05 22.40 15.71
C LEU A 92 7.01 23.49 15.47
N ASN A 93 5.84 23.42 16.11
CA ASN A 93 4.77 24.42 16.02
C ASN A 93 4.15 24.66 17.41
N PRO A 94 4.80 25.47 18.26
CA PRO A 94 4.34 25.71 19.64
C PRO A 94 3.07 26.57 19.76
N ASN A 95 2.48 27.04 18.64
CA ASN A 95 1.34 27.97 18.60
C ASN A 95 0.03 27.34 18.09
N TYR A 96 -0.15 26.02 18.22
CA TYR A 96 -1.39 25.32 17.86
C TYR A 96 -2.03 24.63 19.06
#